data_AF-A0A4V6YBY6-F1
#
_entry.id   AF-A0A4V6YBY6-F1
#
_cell.length_a   1.000
_cell.length_b   1.000
_cell.length_c   1.000
_cell.angle_alpha   90.00
_cell.angle_beta   90.00
_cell.angle_gamma   90.00
#
_symmetry.space_group_name_H-M   'P 1'
#
loop_
_entity.id
_entity.type
_entity.pdbx_description
1 polymer ?
#
loop_
_entity_poly.entity_id
_entity_poly.type
_entity_poly.pdbx_seq_one_letter_code
_entity_poly.pdbx_strand_id
1 'polypeptide(L)'
;MLDATLATAAIDDGLTLSLRIENAGSTPVTLDFRTGQRAEFTAYPAAEVDSDADGEDADPVWRYGANRMFTQALGSETVAPGEAVGYEATWRRPPSGTYRIVGEATATGRDVRAAAVVTVP
;
A
#
# COMPACT_ATOMS: atom_id res chain seq x y z
N MET A 1 -6.58 10.77 13.57
CA MET A 1 -5.85 11.07 12.33
C MET A 1 -5.02 9.85 12.03
N LEU A 2 -5.01 9.38 10.78
CA LEU A 2 -4.20 8.24 10.40
C LEU A 2 -3.08 8.72 9.49
N ASP A 3 -1.85 8.37 9.83
CA ASP A 3 -0.66 8.66 9.04
C ASP A 3 -0.17 7.36 8.43
N ALA A 4 0.11 7.39 7.14
CA ALA A 4 0.59 6.23 6.39
C ALA A 4 2.04 6.43 5.97
N THR A 5 2.83 5.37 6.07
CA THR A 5 4.20 5.31 5.56
C THR A 5 4.41 4.03 4.79
N LEU A 6 5.09 4.12 3.65
CA LEU A 6 5.39 2.97 2.81
C LEU A 6 6.91 2.79 2.73
N ALA A 7 7.37 1.60 3.13
CA ALA A 7 8.75 1.18 2.96
C ALA A 7 8.87 0.13 1.85
N THR A 8 9.98 0.16 1.13
CA THR A 8 10.36 -0.87 0.17
C THR A 8 11.74 -1.42 0.51
N ALA A 9 11.95 -2.72 0.33
CA ALA A 9 13.25 -3.33 0.51
C ALA A 9 13.49 -4.40 -0.57
N ALA A 10 14.71 -4.41 -1.12
CA ALA A 10 15.13 -5.45 -2.06
C ALA A 10 15.40 -6.77 -1.34
N ILE A 11 14.99 -7.86 -1.98
CA ILE A 11 15.27 -9.24 -1.60
C ILE A 11 15.79 -10.00 -2.82
N ASP A 12 16.34 -11.20 -2.62
CA ASP A 12 17.01 -11.99 -3.67
C ASP A 12 16.18 -12.16 -4.96
N ASP A 13 14.85 -12.23 -4.86
CA ASP A 13 13.93 -12.47 -5.99
C ASP A 13 12.83 -11.39 -6.11
N GLY A 14 13.09 -10.16 -5.64
CA GLY A 14 12.17 -9.04 -5.83
C GLY A 14 12.18 -7.98 -4.73
N LEU A 15 10.99 -7.47 -4.40
CA LEU A 15 10.79 -6.38 -3.43
C LEU A 15 9.80 -6.81 -2.35
N THR A 16 10.10 -6.50 -1.09
CA THR A 16 9.10 -6.43 -0.03
C THR A 16 8.56 -5.01 0.09
N LEU A 17 7.26 -4.90 0.31
CA LEU A 17 6.52 -3.65 0.46
C LEU A 17 5.84 -3.70 1.83
N SER A 18 6.05 -2.68 2.65
CA SER A 18 5.50 -2.61 4.00
C SER A 18 4.77 -1.29 4.21
N LEU A 19 3.44 -1.35 4.26
CA LEU A 19 2.58 -0.21 4.59
C LEU A 19 2.35 -0.19 6.10
N ARG A 20 2.75 0.88 6.76
CA ARG A 20 2.46 1.13 8.18
C ARG A 20 1.47 2.26 8.31
N ILE A 21 0.38 2.03 9.04
CA ILE A 21 -0.65 3.01 9.33
C ILE A 21 -0.69 3.25 10.83
N GLU A 22 -0.40 4.46 11.24
CA GLU A 22 -0.36 4.89 12.64
C GLU A 22 -1.53 5.82 12.95
N ASN A 23 -2.15 5.65 14.11
CA ASN A 23 -3.11 6.62 14.62
C ASN A 23 -2.40 7.69 15.45
N ALA A 24 -1.97 8.77 14.79
CA ALA A 24 -1.39 9.95 15.43
C ALA A 24 -2.43 10.83 16.15
N GLY A 25 -3.71 10.46 16.11
CA GLY A 25 -4.77 11.15 16.84
C GLY A 25 -4.89 10.73 18.31
N SER A 26 -5.78 11.42 19.04
CA SER A 26 -6.06 11.16 20.45
C SER A 26 -7.27 10.24 20.69
N THR A 27 -7.95 9.78 19.64
CA THR A 27 -9.13 8.89 19.72
C THR A 27 -8.90 7.62 18.90
N PRO A 28 -9.40 6.45 19.33
CA PRO A 28 -9.34 5.22 18.53
C PRO A 28 -9.97 5.40 17.15
N VAL A 29 -9.44 4.70 16.16
CA VAL A 29 -9.90 4.75 14.77
C VAL A 29 -10.11 3.32 14.26
N THR A 30 -11.33 3.00 13.82
CA THR A 30 -11.69 1.65 13.34
C THR A 30 -11.67 1.58 11.82
N LEU A 31 -10.78 0.77 11.23
CA LEU A 31 -10.73 0.45 9.81
C LEU A 31 -11.72 -0.67 9.51
N ASP A 32 -12.68 -0.43 8.62
CA ASP A 32 -13.70 -1.41 8.23
C ASP A 32 -13.45 -1.94 6.82
N PHE A 33 -13.47 -3.26 6.64
CA PHE A 33 -13.13 -3.93 5.38
C PHE A 33 -14.30 -4.76 4.86
N ARG A 34 -14.49 -4.73 3.53
CA ARG A 34 -15.55 -5.49 2.85
C ARG A 34 -15.16 -6.92 2.50
N THR A 35 -13.87 -7.24 2.54
CA THR A 35 -13.31 -8.55 2.24
C THR A 35 -12.16 -8.85 3.20
N GLY A 36 -11.54 -10.03 3.05
CA GLY A 36 -10.29 -10.37 3.71
C GLY A 36 -9.06 -9.60 3.22
N GLN A 37 -9.17 -8.80 2.16
CA GLN A 37 -8.09 -7.91 1.74
C GLN A 37 -8.00 -6.73 2.71
N ARG A 38 -6.82 -6.51 3.29
CA ARG A 38 -6.55 -5.38 4.21
C ARG A 38 -5.82 -4.22 3.54
N ALA A 39 -4.98 -4.52 2.57
CA ALA A 39 -4.24 -3.55 1.80
C ALA A 39 -4.16 -3.95 0.32
N GLU A 40 -4.00 -2.94 -0.52
CA GLU A 40 -3.60 -3.07 -1.92
C GLU A 40 -2.23 -2.40 -2.09
N PHE A 41 -1.42 -2.96 -2.98
CA PHE A 41 -0.15 -2.35 -3.38
C PHE A 41 -0.12 -2.33 -4.90
N THR A 42 0.10 -1.16 -5.45
CA THR A 42 0.12 -0.95 -6.89
C THR A 42 1.44 -0.32 -7.30
N ALA A 43 2.07 -0.87 -8.34
CA ALA A 43 3.28 -0.33 -8.92
C ALA A 43 2.98 0.33 -10.26
N TYR A 44 3.42 1.58 -10.40
CA TYR A 44 3.33 2.38 -11.62
C TYR A 44 4.74 2.64 -12.16
N PRO A 45 4.93 2.67 -13.48
CA PRO A 45 6.16 3.21 -14.07
C PRO A 45 6.36 4.65 -13.57
N ALA A 46 7.55 4.99 -13.09
CA ALA A 46 7.82 6.34 -12.59
C ALA A 46 8.05 7.38 -13.71
N ALA A 47 7.48 7.19 -14.91
CA ALA A 47 7.75 8.01 -16.09
C ALA A 47 7.84 9.50 -15.72
N GLU A 48 8.98 10.11 -16.06
CA GLU A 48 9.45 11.48 -15.72
C GLU A 48 8.37 12.35 -15.03
N VAL A 49 8.17 12.09 -13.74
CA VAL A 49 7.19 12.79 -12.90
C VAL A 49 7.75 14.16 -12.52
N ASP A 50 7.64 15.10 -13.44
CA ASP A 50 7.79 16.54 -13.22
C ASP A 50 6.45 17.20 -12.81
N SER A 51 5.52 16.43 -12.24
CA SER A 51 4.20 16.95 -11.89
C SER A 51 3.69 16.29 -10.63
N ASP A 52 3.28 17.13 -9.66
CA ASP A 52 2.50 16.82 -8.47
C ASP A 52 1.13 16.15 -8.75
N ALA A 53 0.93 15.58 -9.96
CA ALA A 53 -0.17 14.70 -10.26
C ALA A 53 0.15 13.32 -9.65
N ASP A 54 -0.83 12.72 -8.98
CA ASP A 54 -0.65 11.52 -8.16
C ASP A 54 -0.31 10.24 -8.97
N GLY A 55 0.19 10.34 -10.21
CA GLY A 55 0.62 9.21 -11.04
C GLY A 55 -0.49 8.20 -11.39
N GLU A 56 -1.74 8.47 -10.98
CA GLU A 56 -2.90 7.58 -11.12
C GLU A 56 -3.34 7.41 -12.59
N ASP A 57 -2.90 8.29 -13.50
CA ASP A 57 -3.21 8.20 -14.94
C ASP A 57 -2.36 7.17 -15.71
N ALA A 58 -1.30 6.64 -15.10
CA ALA A 58 -0.47 5.61 -15.73
C ALA A 58 -1.05 4.20 -15.50
N ASP A 59 -0.97 3.33 -16.50
CA ASP A 59 -1.35 1.93 -16.33
C ASP A 59 -0.39 1.24 -15.32
N PRO A 60 -0.91 0.55 -14.29
CA PRO A 60 -0.07 -0.13 -13.33
C PRO A 60 0.62 -1.34 -13.96
N VAL A 61 1.91 -1.52 -13.67
CA VAL A 61 2.69 -2.69 -14.11
C VAL A 61 2.47 -3.90 -13.21
N TRP A 62 2.01 -3.68 -11.98
CA TRP A 62 1.73 -4.74 -11.01
C TRP A 62 0.73 -4.28 -9.96
N ARG A 63 -0.09 -5.22 -9.49
CA ARG A 63 -1.05 -5.04 -8.39
C ARG A 63 -1.04 -6.28 -7.50
N TYR A 64 -0.93 -6.09 -6.19
CA TYR A 64 -0.92 -7.17 -5.21
C TYR A 64 -2.20 -8.01 -5.26
N GLY A 65 -3.37 -7.37 -5.38
CA GLY A 65 -4.66 -8.04 -5.38
C GLY A 65 -5.00 -8.81 -6.66
N ALA A 66 -4.38 -8.48 -7.80
CA ALA A 66 -4.86 -8.93 -9.13
C ALA A 66 -4.91 -10.46 -9.31
N ASN A 67 -4.02 -11.20 -8.64
CA ASN A 67 -3.92 -12.65 -8.76
C ASN A 67 -4.16 -13.38 -7.42
N ARG A 68 -4.87 -12.74 -6.48
CA ARG A 68 -5.09 -13.29 -5.14
C ARG A 68 -6.57 -13.45 -4.86
N MET A 69 -6.93 -14.55 -4.22
CA MET A 69 -8.26 -14.76 -3.69
C MET A 69 -8.31 -14.26 -2.24
N PHE A 70 -9.30 -13.41 -1.96
CA PHE A 70 -9.59 -12.94 -0.62
C PHE A 70 -10.97 -13.47 -0.19
N THR A 71 -11.10 -13.82 1.09
CA THR A 71 -12.39 -14.21 1.65
C THR A 71 -13.40 -13.08 1.49
N GLN A 72 -14.66 -13.42 1.25
CA GLN A 72 -15.75 -12.44 1.14
C GLN A 72 -16.35 -12.10 2.53
N ALA A 73 -15.50 -12.14 3.57
CA ALA A 73 -15.90 -11.87 4.95
C ALA A 73 -15.59 -10.42 5.29
N LEU A 74 -16.57 -9.74 5.92
CA LEU A 74 -16.36 -8.43 6.51
C LEU A 74 -15.34 -8.54 7.66
N GLY A 75 -14.57 -7.48 7.88
CA GLY A 75 -13.63 -7.40 9.00
C GLY A 75 -13.48 -5.97 9.49
N SER A 76 -13.00 -5.82 10.72
CA SER A 76 -12.64 -4.52 11.26
C SER A 76 -11.39 -4.64 12.13
N GLU A 77 -10.58 -3.58 12.14
CA GLU A 77 -9.38 -3.44 12.97
C GLU A 77 -9.43 -2.06 13.62
N THR A 78 -9.34 -2.00 14.95
CA THR A 78 -9.30 -0.73 15.68
C THR A 78 -7.87 -0.40 16.06
N VAL A 79 -7.41 0.79 15.65
CA VAL A 79 -6.09 1.33 15.95
C VAL A 79 -6.23 2.34 17.07
N ALA A 80 -5.72 2.03 18.26
CA ALA A 80 -5.73 2.93 19.40
C ALA A 80 -4.84 4.17 19.17
N PRO A 81 -5.01 5.26 19.96
CA PRO A 81 -4.10 6.40 19.91
C PRO A 81 -2.63 5.97 20.10
N GLY A 82 -1.75 6.37 19.17
CA GLY A 82 -0.32 6.01 19.15
C GLY A 82 -0.02 4.57 18.72
N GLU A 83 -1.04 3.76 18.40
CA GLU A 83 -0.86 2.42 17.83
C GLU A 83 -0.67 2.48 16.32
N ALA A 84 0.01 1.46 15.78
CA ALA A 84 0.12 1.27 14.35
C ALA A 84 -0.18 -0.18 13.95
N VAL A 85 -0.77 -0.32 12.76
CA VAL A 85 -0.95 -1.60 12.07
C VAL A 85 -0.05 -1.65 10.83
N GLY A 86 0.41 -2.85 10.49
CA GLY A 86 1.31 -3.09 9.35
C GLY A 86 0.73 -4.09 8.38
N TYR A 87 0.84 -3.80 7.08
CA TYR A 87 0.45 -4.70 5.99
C TYR A 87 1.62 -4.89 5.04
N GLU A 88 1.79 -6.11 4.54
CA GLU A 88 2.96 -6.46 3.73
C GLU A 88 2.59 -7.17 2.43
N ALA A 89 3.41 -6.94 1.42
CA ALA A 89 3.35 -7.63 0.13
C ALA A 89 4.75 -7.93 -0.39
N THR A 90 4.82 -8.90 -1.31
CA THR A 90 6.05 -9.20 -2.05
C THR A 90 5.77 -9.10 -3.53
N TRP A 91 6.47 -8.20 -4.22
CA TRP A 91 6.51 -8.16 -5.67
C TRP A 91 7.71 -8.98 -6.16
N ARG A 92 7.43 -10.20 -6.64
CA ARG A 92 8.47 -11.12 -7.12
C ARG A 92 8.86 -10.83 -8.56
N ARG A 93 10.16 -10.90 -8.85
CA ARG A 93 10.75 -10.71 -10.18
C ARG A 93 10.19 -9.47 -10.91
N PRO A 94 10.20 -8.28 -10.29
CA PRO A 94 9.88 -7.06 -10.99
C PRO A 94 10.85 -6.88 -12.16
N PRO A 95 10.40 -6.36 -13.33
CA PRO A 95 11.33 -5.92 -14.37
C PRO A 95 12.25 -4.82 -13.83
N SER A 96 13.42 -4.65 -14.45
CA SER A 96 14.30 -3.53 -14.12
C SER A 96 13.64 -2.20 -14.50
N GLY A 97 13.85 -1.17 -13.69
CA GLY A 97 13.23 0.13 -13.86
C GLY A 97 12.98 0.87 -12.57
N THR A 98 12.49 2.11 -12.68
CA THR A 98 12.06 2.91 -11.54
C THR A 98 10.54 2.94 -11.47
N TYR A 99 10.02 2.67 -10.28
CA TYR A 99 8.59 2.52 -10.03
C TYR A 99 8.15 3.40 -8.87
N ARG A 100 6.97 4.01 -9.02
CA ARG A 100 6.20 4.57 -7.91
C ARG A 100 5.31 3.46 -7.38
N ILE A 101 5.54 3.05 -6.14
CA ILE A 101 4.68 2.11 -5.42
C ILE A 101 3.70 2.92 -4.59
N VAL A 102 2.41 2.59 -4.68
CA VAL A 102 1.36 3.11 -3.81
C VAL A 102 0.85 1.94 -2.97
N GLY A 103 0.83 2.12 -1.65
CA GLY A 103 0.22 1.20 -0.70
C GLY A 103 -0.97 1.88 -0.04
N GLU A 104 -2.12 1.22 -0.03
CA GLU A 104 -3.37 1.74 0.52
C GLU A 104 -4.07 0.71 1.40
N ALA A 105 -4.71 1.15 2.49
CA ALA A 105 -5.67 0.30 3.19
C ALA A 105 -6.96 0.23 2.38
N THR A 106 -7.51 -0.98 2.20
CA THR A 106 -8.80 -1.19 1.51
C THR A 106 -10.00 -0.89 2.41
N ALA A 107 -9.79 -0.12 3.47
CA ALA A 107 -10.80 0.22 4.45
C ALA A 107 -11.86 1.14 3.82
N THR A 108 -13.14 0.86 4.04
CA THR A 108 -14.21 1.70 3.50
C THR A 108 -14.38 2.98 4.30
N GLY A 109 -14.67 4.07 3.57
CA GLY A 109 -14.94 5.38 4.17
C GLY A 109 -13.69 6.12 4.67
N ARG A 110 -12.49 5.60 4.41
CA ARG A 110 -11.21 6.26 4.68
C ARG A 110 -10.27 6.11 3.49
N ASP A 111 -9.64 7.20 3.11
CA ASP A 111 -8.52 7.21 2.16
C ASP A 111 -7.23 7.29 2.99
N VAL A 112 -6.51 6.18 3.11
CA VAL A 112 -5.25 6.09 3.86
C VAL A 112 -4.25 5.34 3.00
N ARG A 113 -3.32 6.10 2.43
CA ARG A 113 -2.32 5.62 1.48
C ARG A 113 -0.99 6.32 1.67
N ALA A 114 0.07 5.66 1.24
CA ALA A 114 1.41 6.21 1.14
C ALA A 114 2.08 5.73 -0.14
N ALA A 115 3.03 6.52 -0.64
CA ALA A 115 3.80 6.18 -1.82
C ALA A 115 5.30 6.17 -1.54
N ALA A 116 6.03 5.35 -2.30
CA ALA A 116 7.48 5.26 -2.27
C ALA A 116 8.00 5.04 -3.69
N VAL A 117 9.15 5.60 -4.01
CA VAL A 117 9.85 5.33 -5.28
C VAL A 117 10.94 4.31 -5.03
N VAL A 118 11.02 3.31 -5.92
CA VAL A 118 12.03 2.25 -5.87
C VAL A 118 12.62 2.01 -7.24
N THR A 119 13.94 1.81 -7.29
CA THR A 119 14.65 1.40 -8.51
C THR A 119 15.04 -0.06 -8.38
N VAL A 120 14.59 -0.87 -9.35
CA VAL A 120 14.99 -2.26 -9.54
C VAL A 120 16.14 -2.27 -10.56
N PRO A 121 17.32 -2.81 -10.19
CA PRO A 121 18.50 -2.82 -11.06
C PRO A 121 18.32 -3.71 -12.30
#